data_AF-A0A0B2UY07-F1
#
_entry.id   AF-A0A0B2UY07-F1
#
_cell.length_a   1.000
_cell.length_b   1.000
_cell.length_c   1.000
_cell.angle_alpha   90.00
_cell.angle_beta   90.00
_cell.angle_gamma   90.00
#
_symmetry.space_group_name_H-M   'P 1'
#
loop_
_entity.id
_entity.type
_entity.pdbx_description
1 polymer ?
#
loop_
_entity_poly.entity_id
_entity_poly.type
_entity_poly.pdbx_seq_one_letter_code
_entity_poly.pdbx_strand_id
1 'polypeptide(L)'
;MFNFGPSANVSDYAPHAMIIRSDLFISFGVIAIIANVIVITVISSNSDLRTKMILMNFLAVGELINGLAFVAIGVGRLILLWRGTLYLASTSKVCMFTKPWPALLVVAGQLPAFVNLMLAIEAFIATKWFQLYRNCWNYRYKRSLGLVATFMSGMGLVLAFAASAISERPLVDSVCAVLKSTGIIYGTIHYSLIILVYAISFALLLYVLVITRQCQGKTVIYKRRNRILMLITGTSLVFVALPSFILIFNEWRVLRVSSLIRGIIYCLDALRSALNLPVYVMLRSDFRYQLMKPLNIILRHTTPKTNKITPFFTMASASRAFV
;
A
#
# COMPACT_ATOMS: atom_id res chain seq x y z
N MET A 1 6.99 52.32 5.28
CA MET A 1 5.87 52.15 4.34
C MET A 1 6.46 51.63 3.04
N PHE A 2 6.58 50.32 2.89
CA PHE A 2 7.18 49.72 1.69
C PHE A 2 6.06 49.43 0.70
N ASN A 3 6.02 50.22 -0.38
CA ASN A 3 5.19 49.99 -1.54
C ASN A 3 5.67 48.72 -2.26
N PHE A 4 4.91 47.65 -2.16
CA PHE A 4 5.01 46.54 -3.10
C PHE A 4 4.31 46.96 -4.40
N GLY A 5 5.11 47.25 -5.42
CA GLY A 5 4.62 47.42 -6.80
C GLY A 5 3.95 46.15 -7.33
N PRO A 6 3.18 46.25 -8.41
CA PRO A 6 2.30 45.18 -8.87
C PRO A 6 3.12 43.96 -9.30
N SER A 7 2.92 42.84 -8.60
CA SER A 7 3.55 41.56 -8.87
C SER A 7 3.04 40.96 -10.19
N ALA A 8 3.71 41.28 -11.30
CA ALA A 8 3.65 40.46 -12.49
C ALA A 8 4.40 39.13 -12.23
N ASN A 9 3.80 38.01 -12.68
CA ASN A 9 4.42 36.69 -12.89
C ASN A 9 4.39 35.63 -11.76
N VAL A 10 3.43 35.66 -10.82
CA VAL A 10 3.16 34.50 -9.93
C VAL A 10 1.97 33.66 -10.40
N SER A 11 1.05 34.22 -11.22
CA SER A 11 -0.15 33.54 -11.70
C SER A 11 0.12 32.47 -12.75
N ASP A 12 1.08 32.66 -13.66
CA ASP A 12 1.30 31.75 -14.79
C ASP A 12 2.09 30.48 -14.45
N TYR A 13 2.90 30.49 -13.39
CA TYR A 13 3.67 29.30 -12.96
C TYR A 13 2.88 28.34 -12.07
N ALA A 14 1.85 28.83 -11.39
CA ALA A 14 0.99 28.04 -10.51
C ALA A 14 0.24 26.88 -11.21
N PRO A 15 -0.35 27.04 -12.42
CA PRO A 15 -1.05 25.95 -13.09
C PRO A 15 -0.11 24.83 -13.54
N HIS A 16 1.07 25.16 -14.11
CA HIS A 16 2.02 24.15 -14.59
C HIS A 16 2.52 23.21 -13.49
N ALA A 17 2.87 23.76 -12.32
CA ALA A 17 3.30 22.94 -11.18
C ALA A 17 2.18 22.01 -10.66
N MET A 18 0.92 22.45 -10.74
CA MET A 18 -0.23 21.64 -10.33
C MET A 18 -0.54 20.51 -11.32
N ILE A 19 -0.38 20.76 -12.63
CA ILE A 19 -0.51 19.73 -13.67
C ILE A 19 0.53 18.63 -13.43
N ILE A 20 1.81 19.01 -13.34
CA ILE A 20 2.91 18.05 -13.10
C ILE A 20 2.65 17.20 -11.85
N ARG A 21 2.23 17.83 -10.75
CA ARG A 21 1.92 17.10 -9.51
C ARG A 21 0.75 16.13 -9.68
N SER A 22 -0.27 16.51 -10.44
CA SER A 22 -1.45 15.69 -10.67
C SER A 22 -1.11 14.49 -11.56
N ASP A 23 -0.29 14.68 -12.59
CA ASP A 23 0.20 13.61 -13.46
C ASP A 23 1.08 12.62 -12.72
N LEU A 24 1.94 13.10 -11.80
CA LEU A 24 2.71 12.24 -10.91
C LEU A 24 1.79 11.38 -10.04
N PHE A 25 0.75 11.97 -9.44
CA PHE A 25 -0.20 11.21 -8.62
C PHE A 25 -0.96 10.15 -9.42
N ILE A 26 -1.38 10.47 -10.64
CA ILE A 26 -2.03 9.49 -11.53
C ILE A 26 -1.05 8.37 -11.85
N SER A 27 0.18 8.70 -12.26
CA SER A 27 1.19 7.72 -12.68
C SER A 27 1.55 6.75 -11.56
N PHE A 28 1.93 7.27 -10.38
CA PHE A 28 2.26 6.44 -9.22
C PHE A 28 1.04 5.66 -8.71
N GLY A 29 -0.15 6.26 -8.73
CA GLY A 29 -1.40 5.61 -8.35
C GLY A 29 -1.74 4.42 -9.24
N VAL A 30 -1.62 4.56 -10.57
CA VAL A 30 -1.84 3.47 -11.53
C VAL A 30 -0.84 2.34 -11.33
N ILE A 31 0.44 2.65 -11.14
CA ILE A 31 1.48 1.64 -10.86
C ILE A 31 1.14 0.87 -9.57
N ALA A 32 0.76 1.58 -8.50
CA ALA A 32 0.36 0.96 -7.24
C ALA A 32 -0.88 0.07 -7.40
N ILE A 33 -1.90 0.51 -8.15
CA ILE A 33 -3.10 -0.29 -8.44
C ILE A 33 -2.71 -1.59 -9.15
N ILE A 34 -1.95 -1.51 -10.25
CA ILE A 34 -1.54 -2.68 -11.03
C ILE A 34 -0.75 -3.66 -10.15
N ALA A 35 0.24 -3.16 -9.40
CA ALA A 35 1.07 -3.99 -8.55
C ALA A 35 0.25 -4.75 -7.49
N ASN A 36 -0.68 -4.07 -6.82
CA ASN A 36 -1.48 -4.67 -5.77
C ASN A 36 -2.61 -5.58 -6.29
N VAL A 37 -3.18 -5.29 -7.47
CA VAL A 37 -4.11 -6.20 -8.14
C VAL A 37 -3.43 -7.52 -8.50
N ILE A 38 -2.19 -7.48 -9.00
CA ILE A 38 -1.39 -8.69 -9.26
C ILE A 38 -1.19 -9.48 -7.97
N VAL A 39 -0.77 -8.82 -6.87
CA VAL A 39 -0.56 -9.48 -5.57
C VAL A 39 -1.83 -10.15 -5.06
N ILE A 40 -2.96 -9.44 -5.06
CA ILE A 40 -4.26 -9.97 -4.63
C ILE A 40 -4.67 -11.17 -5.48
N THR A 41 -4.53 -11.06 -6.81
CA THR A 41 -4.88 -12.12 -7.76
C THR A 41 -4.04 -13.37 -7.52
N VAL A 42 -2.73 -13.23 -7.41
CA VAL A 42 -1.81 -14.36 -7.17
C VAL A 42 -2.12 -15.04 -5.84
N ILE A 43 -2.32 -14.28 -4.75
CA ILE A 43 -2.65 -14.85 -3.44
C ILE A 43 -4.01 -15.55 -3.48
N SER A 44 -4.99 -14.97 -4.17
CA SER A 44 -6.36 -15.50 -4.23
C SER A 44 -6.50 -16.73 -5.13
N SER A 45 -5.59 -16.90 -6.11
CA SER A 45 -5.59 -18.01 -7.07
C SER A 45 -5.35 -19.39 -6.47
N ASN A 46 -4.73 -19.47 -5.29
CA ASN A 46 -4.39 -20.73 -4.63
C ASN A 46 -4.86 -20.73 -3.17
N SER A 47 -5.64 -21.74 -2.79
CA SER A 47 -6.21 -21.88 -1.44
C SER A 47 -5.15 -22.00 -0.34
N ASP A 48 -4.02 -22.63 -0.61
CA ASP A 48 -2.89 -22.75 0.31
C ASP A 48 -2.16 -21.39 0.49
N LEU A 49 -1.91 -20.66 -0.61
CA LEU A 49 -1.36 -19.30 -0.50
C LEU A 49 -2.33 -18.38 0.25
N ARG A 50 -3.62 -18.43 -0.08
CA ARG A 50 -4.67 -17.62 0.55
C ARG A 50 -4.71 -17.82 2.06
N THR A 51 -4.61 -19.06 2.54
CA THR A 51 -4.63 -19.33 3.99
C THR A 51 -3.35 -18.88 4.69
N LYS A 52 -2.19 -19.03 4.03
CA LYS A 52 -0.88 -18.63 4.57
C LYS A 52 -0.64 -17.12 4.53
N MET A 53 -1.19 -16.41 3.55
CA MET A 53 -0.90 -15.01 3.22
C MET A 53 -2.09 -14.07 3.40
N ILE A 54 -3.13 -14.47 4.12
CA ILE A 54 -4.35 -13.66 4.26
C ILE A 54 -4.08 -12.23 4.76
N LEU A 55 -3.17 -12.05 5.73
CA LEU A 55 -2.78 -10.72 6.22
C LEU A 55 -2.05 -9.89 5.17
N MET A 56 -1.25 -10.51 4.29
CA MET A 56 -0.64 -9.82 3.16
C MET A 56 -1.68 -9.44 2.11
N ASN A 57 -2.76 -10.20 1.98
CA ASN A 57 -3.89 -9.83 1.14
C ASN A 57 -4.61 -8.58 1.68
N PHE A 58 -4.86 -8.51 3.00
CA PHE A 58 -5.39 -7.29 3.63
C PHE A 58 -4.45 -6.09 3.43
N LEU A 59 -3.13 -6.30 3.54
CA LEU A 59 -2.15 -5.26 3.27
C LEU A 59 -2.29 -4.77 1.82
N ALA A 60 -2.28 -5.69 0.85
CA ALA A 60 -2.44 -5.36 -0.57
C ALA A 60 -3.76 -4.65 -0.90
N VAL A 61 -4.85 -4.94 -0.17
CA VAL A 61 -6.11 -4.20 -0.29
C VAL A 61 -5.97 -2.77 0.21
N GLY A 62 -5.34 -2.54 1.37
CA GLY A 62 -5.08 -1.18 1.87
C GLY A 62 -4.19 -0.37 0.92
N GLU A 63 -3.16 -1.02 0.38
CA GLU A 63 -2.29 -0.48 -0.66
C GLU A 63 -3.03 -0.16 -1.97
N LEU A 64 -3.97 -1.01 -2.39
CA LEU A 64 -4.84 -0.76 -3.54
C LEU A 64 -5.73 0.47 -3.33
N ILE A 65 -6.31 0.61 -2.14
CA ILE A 65 -7.09 1.81 -1.75
C ILE A 65 -6.19 3.06 -1.83
N ASN A 66 -4.92 2.95 -1.44
CA ASN A 66 -3.96 4.04 -1.59
C ASN A 66 -3.78 4.45 -3.05
N GLY A 67 -3.52 3.47 -3.94
CA GLY A 67 -3.41 3.73 -5.38
C GLY A 67 -4.66 4.42 -5.96
N LEU A 68 -5.85 3.97 -5.57
CA LEU A 68 -7.13 4.60 -5.94
C LEU A 68 -7.24 6.04 -5.42
N ALA A 69 -6.81 6.29 -4.17
CA ALA A 69 -6.78 7.64 -3.60
C ALA A 69 -5.89 8.57 -4.43
N PHE A 70 -4.69 8.12 -4.80
CA PHE A 70 -3.75 8.90 -5.62
C PHE A 70 -4.32 9.26 -7.00
N VAL A 71 -4.91 8.30 -7.70
CA VAL A 71 -5.58 8.56 -8.99
C VAL A 71 -6.75 9.55 -8.80
N ALA A 72 -7.59 9.35 -7.77
CA ALA A 72 -8.71 10.24 -7.48
C ALA A 72 -8.26 11.69 -7.18
N ILE A 73 -7.13 11.87 -6.49
CA ILE A 73 -6.56 13.20 -6.23
C ILE A 73 -6.07 13.82 -7.52
N GLY A 74 -5.30 13.09 -8.32
CA GLY A 74 -4.72 13.63 -9.57
C GLY A 74 -5.82 14.03 -10.56
N VAL A 75 -6.76 13.12 -10.85
CA VAL A 75 -7.90 13.40 -11.73
C VAL A 75 -8.78 14.52 -11.15
N GLY A 76 -9.10 14.46 -9.86
CA GLY A 76 -9.92 15.47 -9.19
C GLY A 76 -9.32 16.88 -9.28
N ARG A 77 -8.00 17.00 -9.13
CA ARG A 77 -7.29 18.28 -9.25
C ARG A 77 -7.25 18.80 -10.68
N LEU A 78 -7.04 17.94 -11.68
CA LEU A 78 -7.11 18.33 -13.08
C LEU A 78 -8.52 18.83 -13.45
N ILE A 79 -9.57 18.18 -12.97
CA ILE A 79 -10.96 18.63 -13.18
C ILE A 79 -11.18 20.00 -12.52
N LEU A 80 -10.72 20.19 -11.28
CA LEU A 80 -10.85 21.48 -10.58
C LEU A 80 -10.10 22.60 -11.29
N LEU A 81 -8.90 22.31 -11.82
CA LEU A 81 -8.10 23.25 -12.59
C LEU A 81 -8.80 23.61 -13.90
N TRP A 82 -9.28 22.61 -14.65
CA TRP A 82 -9.96 22.82 -15.93
C TRP A 82 -11.26 23.60 -15.79
N ARG A 83 -11.98 23.42 -14.68
CA ARG A 83 -13.19 24.20 -14.35
C ARG A 83 -12.90 25.59 -13.78
N GLY A 84 -11.63 25.97 -13.55
CA GLY A 84 -11.26 27.22 -12.89
C GLY A 84 -11.70 27.32 -11.42
N THR A 85 -12.02 26.18 -10.78
CA THR A 85 -12.57 26.12 -9.40
C THR A 85 -11.52 25.81 -8.35
N LEU A 86 -10.25 25.61 -8.75
CA LEU A 86 -9.17 25.18 -7.86
C LEU A 86 -8.90 26.17 -6.71
N TYR A 87 -8.94 27.46 -7.01
CA TYR A 87 -8.67 28.55 -6.06
C TYR A 87 -9.94 29.16 -5.45
N LEU A 88 -11.10 28.54 -5.67
CA LEU A 88 -12.32 28.94 -4.96
C LEU A 88 -12.22 28.50 -3.51
N ALA A 89 -12.59 29.42 -2.63
CA ALA A 89 -12.70 29.16 -1.21
C ALA A 89 -13.68 28.01 -0.97
N SER A 90 -13.34 27.15 -0.03
CA SER A 90 -14.12 25.96 0.33
C SER A 90 -14.14 25.81 1.85
N THR A 91 -14.82 24.78 2.36
CA THR A 91 -14.77 24.44 3.79
C THR A 91 -14.27 23.03 4.00
N SER A 92 -13.68 22.77 5.17
CA SER A 92 -13.21 21.43 5.56
C SER A 92 -14.30 20.36 5.40
N LYS A 93 -15.53 20.69 5.76
CA LYS A 93 -16.72 19.85 5.61
C LYS A 93 -17.01 19.55 4.14
N VAL A 94 -17.07 20.57 3.27
CA VAL A 94 -17.29 20.36 1.84
C VAL A 94 -16.20 19.46 1.26
N CYS A 95 -14.93 19.69 1.62
CA CYS A 95 -13.82 18.85 1.20
C CYS A 95 -13.99 17.37 1.60
N MET A 96 -14.32 17.09 2.85
CA MET A 96 -14.43 15.72 3.36
C MET A 96 -15.67 14.98 2.81
N PHE A 97 -16.79 15.67 2.64
CA PHE A 97 -18.07 15.04 2.26
C PHE A 97 -18.31 14.97 0.75
N THR A 98 -17.73 15.90 -0.04
CA THR A 98 -17.98 15.94 -1.50
C THR A 98 -16.86 15.31 -2.31
N LYS A 99 -15.64 15.23 -1.75
CA LYS A 99 -14.49 14.70 -2.46
C LYS A 99 -14.13 13.32 -1.89
N PRO A 100 -13.96 12.28 -2.72
CA PRO A 100 -13.71 10.94 -2.22
C PRO A 100 -12.28 10.74 -1.69
N TRP A 101 -11.31 11.50 -2.20
CA TRP A 101 -9.91 11.25 -1.92
C TRP A 101 -9.46 11.48 -0.47
N PRO A 102 -9.96 12.44 0.34
CA PRO A 102 -9.53 12.58 1.72
C PRO A 102 -9.93 11.36 2.56
N ALA A 103 -11.14 10.85 2.36
CA ALA A 103 -11.62 9.63 3.02
C ALA A 103 -10.79 8.41 2.62
N LEU A 104 -10.51 8.25 1.32
CA LEU A 104 -9.67 7.16 0.82
C LEU A 104 -8.25 7.22 1.40
N LEU A 105 -7.63 8.41 1.49
CA LEU A 105 -6.30 8.59 2.08
C LEU A 105 -6.26 8.25 3.57
N VAL A 106 -7.30 8.58 4.35
CA VAL A 106 -7.36 8.23 5.78
C VAL A 106 -7.34 6.70 5.95
N VAL A 107 -8.17 6.00 5.16
CA VAL A 107 -8.21 4.52 5.18
C VAL A 107 -6.89 3.93 4.68
N ALA A 108 -6.37 4.46 3.57
CA ALA A 108 -5.12 4.03 2.96
C ALA A 108 -3.90 4.22 3.86
N GLY A 109 -3.90 5.23 4.74
CA GLY A 109 -2.83 5.41 5.72
C GLY A 109 -2.97 4.47 6.93
N GLN A 110 -4.19 4.31 7.46
CA GLN A 110 -4.44 3.53 8.68
C GLN A 110 -4.41 2.02 8.46
N LEU A 111 -5.06 1.52 7.41
CA LEU A 111 -5.24 0.08 7.21
C LEU A 111 -3.89 -0.64 7.02
N PRO A 112 -2.97 -0.20 6.14
CA PRO A 112 -1.64 -0.79 6.04
C PRO A 112 -0.83 -0.72 7.34
N ALA A 113 -0.93 0.38 8.10
CA ALA A 113 -0.24 0.52 9.38
C ALA A 113 -0.72 -0.53 10.39
N PHE A 114 -2.03 -0.66 10.58
CA PHE A 114 -2.59 -1.65 11.50
C PHE A 114 -2.33 -3.10 11.02
N VAL A 115 -2.40 -3.37 9.72
CA VAL A 115 -2.07 -4.71 9.20
C VAL A 115 -0.59 -5.06 9.44
N ASN A 116 0.33 -4.10 9.29
CA ASN A 116 1.75 -4.30 9.63
C ASN A 116 1.93 -4.62 11.12
N LEU A 117 1.17 -3.96 12.00
CA LEU A 117 1.17 -4.27 13.43
C LEU A 117 0.66 -5.68 13.70
N MET A 118 -0.44 -6.08 13.06
CA MET A 118 -0.97 -7.45 13.19
C MET A 118 0.01 -8.51 12.69
N LEU A 119 0.75 -8.22 11.60
CA LEU A 119 1.83 -9.08 11.10
C LEU A 119 2.99 -9.18 12.10
N ALA A 120 3.37 -8.07 12.74
CA ALA A 120 4.42 -8.04 13.76
C ALA A 120 4.01 -8.81 15.02
N ILE A 121 2.77 -8.65 15.47
CA ILE A 121 2.19 -9.41 16.60
C ILE A 121 2.15 -10.90 16.28
N GLU A 122 1.70 -11.29 15.08
CA GLU A 122 1.71 -12.69 14.66
C GLU A 122 3.13 -13.27 14.70
N ALA A 123 4.11 -12.54 14.16
CA ALA A 123 5.51 -12.97 14.16
C ALA A 123 6.09 -13.09 15.59
N PHE A 124 5.71 -12.18 16.48
CA PHE A 124 6.09 -12.20 17.89
C PHE A 124 5.51 -13.43 18.60
N ILE A 125 4.20 -13.68 18.46
CA ILE A 125 3.52 -14.83 19.05
C ILE A 125 4.14 -16.13 18.53
N ALA A 126 4.36 -16.24 17.21
CA ALA A 126 5.00 -17.41 16.60
C ALA A 126 6.43 -17.67 17.12
N THR A 127 7.12 -16.62 17.54
CA THR A 127 8.51 -16.69 18.02
C THR A 127 8.60 -17.06 19.49
N LYS A 128 7.72 -16.52 20.33
CA LYS A 128 7.70 -16.73 21.79
C LYS A 128 6.95 -17.99 22.19
N TRP A 129 5.80 -18.26 21.56
CA TRP A 129 4.93 -19.38 21.89
C TRP A 129 4.77 -20.31 20.70
N PHE A 130 5.88 -20.89 20.22
CA PHE A 130 5.90 -21.74 19.02
C PHE A 130 4.89 -22.90 19.09
N GLN A 131 4.81 -23.60 20.23
CA GLN A 131 3.91 -24.74 20.40
C GLN A 131 2.43 -24.32 20.37
N LEU A 132 2.09 -23.23 21.05
CA LEU A 132 0.74 -22.67 21.02
C LEU A 132 0.36 -22.19 19.62
N TYR A 133 1.29 -21.50 18.94
CA TYR A 133 1.10 -21.04 17.57
C TYR A 133 0.87 -22.23 16.62
N ARG A 134 1.65 -23.31 16.75
CA ARG A 134 1.47 -24.50 15.91
C ARG A 134 0.11 -25.17 16.12
N ASN A 135 -0.38 -25.22 17.36
CA ASN A 135 -1.58 -25.99 17.70
C ASN A 135 -2.88 -25.19 17.52
N CYS A 136 -2.85 -23.89 17.79
CA CYS A 136 -4.06 -23.05 17.83
C CYS A 136 -4.16 -22.09 16.64
N TRP A 137 -3.06 -21.77 15.96
CA TRP A 137 -3.04 -20.68 14.99
C TRP A 137 -3.55 -21.08 13.60
N ASN A 138 -4.87 -21.12 13.49
CA ASN A 138 -5.58 -21.44 12.26
C ASN A 138 -5.83 -20.22 11.36
N TYR A 139 -6.26 -20.49 10.12
CA TYR A 139 -6.68 -19.47 9.15
C TYR A 139 -7.69 -18.45 9.72
N ARG A 140 -8.62 -18.91 10.57
CA ARG A 140 -9.64 -18.07 11.21
C ARG A 140 -9.02 -16.95 12.04
N TYR A 141 -8.03 -17.25 12.88
CA TYR A 141 -7.37 -16.23 13.72
C TYR A 141 -6.64 -15.18 12.87
N LYS A 142 -5.94 -15.60 11.82
CA LYS A 142 -5.27 -14.67 10.89
C LYS A 142 -6.27 -13.74 10.19
N ARG A 143 -7.42 -14.29 9.78
CA ARG A 143 -8.51 -13.50 9.21
C ARG A 143 -9.07 -12.52 10.23
N SER A 144 -9.29 -12.95 11.47
CA SER A 144 -9.77 -12.07 12.55
C SER A 144 -8.82 -10.91 12.80
N LEU A 145 -7.50 -11.12 12.81
CA LEU A 145 -6.52 -10.04 12.92
C LEU A 145 -6.65 -9.01 11.79
N GLY A 146 -6.82 -9.47 10.55
CA GLY A 146 -7.06 -8.57 9.40
C GLY A 146 -8.38 -7.79 9.52
N LEU A 147 -9.43 -8.43 10.02
CA LEU A 147 -10.72 -7.78 10.28
C LEU A 147 -10.62 -6.75 11.41
N VAL A 148 -9.88 -7.03 12.47
CA VAL A 148 -9.60 -6.07 13.56
C VAL A 148 -8.87 -4.84 13.01
N ALA A 149 -7.84 -5.02 12.19
CA ALA A 149 -7.14 -3.91 11.54
C ALA A 149 -8.08 -3.08 10.64
N THR A 150 -8.97 -3.74 9.91
CA THR A 150 -10.00 -3.08 9.08
C THR A 150 -11.00 -2.29 9.92
N PHE A 151 -11.46 -2.86 11.03
CA PHE A 151 -12.36 -2.20 11.97
C PHE A 151 -11.71 -0.96 12.59
N MET A 152 -10.45 -1.06 13.04
CA MET A 152 -9.71 0.08 13.59
C MET A 152 -9.55 1.22 12.57
N SER A 153 -9.26 0.89 11.30
CA SER A 153 -9.21 1.89 10.23
C SER A 153 -10.57 2.50 9.93
N GLY A 154 -11.65 1.71 9.95
CA GLY A 154 -13.02 2.19 9.79
C GLY A 154 -13.42 3.17 10.90
N MET A 155 -13.09 2.86 12.15
CA MET A 155 -13.30 3.76 13.29
C MET A 155 -12.54 5.08 13.10
N GLY A 156 -11.29 5.01 12.64
CA GLY A 156 -10.51 6.18 12.27
C GLY A 156 -11.22 7.06 11.25
N LEU A 157 -11.78 6.46 10.18
CA LEU A 157 -12.54 7.19 9.17
C LEU A 157 -13.80 7.86 9.74
N VAL A 158 -14.57 7.16 10.58
CA VAL A 158 -15.75 7.74 11.24
C VAL A 158 -15.36 8.96 12.09
N LEU A 159 -14.28 8.86 12.86
CA LEU A 159 -13.74 9.97 13.63
C LEU A 159 -13.27 11.13 12.73
N ALA A 160 -12.75 10.85 11.53
CA ALA A 160 -12.36 11.89 10.58
C ALA A 160 -13.56 12.69 10.07
N PHE A 161 -14.67 12.02 9.75
CA PHE A 161 -15.91 12.67 9.36
C PHE A 161 -16.50 13.49 10.51
N ALA A 162 -16.51 12.93 11.73
CA ALA A 162 -16.98 13.64 12.92
C ALA A 162 -16.12 14.89 13.20
N ALA A 163 -14.79 14.77 13.13
CA ALA A 163 -13.87 15.89 13.32
C ALA A 163 -14.09 17.00 12.26
N SER A 164 -14.30 16.62 11.00
CA SER A 164 -14.60 17.56 9.91
C SER A 164 -15.94 18.28 10.10
N ALA A 165 -16.95 17.57 10.61
CA ALA A 165 -18.28 18.14 10.87
C ALA A 165 -18.28 19.11 12.06
N ILE A 166 -17.47 18.86 13.09
CA ILE A 166 -17.38 19.71 14.30
C ILE A 166 -16.47 20.92 14.07
N SER A 167 -15.36 20.74 13.34
CA SER A 167 -14.36 21.77 13.09
C SER A 167 -14.46 22.31 11.68
N GLU A 168 -15.57 23.00 11.36
CA GLU A 168 -15.68 23.69 10.08
C GLU A 168 -14.67 24.84 9.99
N ARG A 169 -13.83 24.81 8.96
CA ARG A 169 -12.78 25.82 8.74
C ARG A 169 -12.83 26.31 7.30
N PRO A 170 -12.72 27.62 7.08
CA PRO A 170 -12.57 28.16 5.74
C PRO A 170 -11.21 27.74 5.16
N LEU A 171 -11.22 27.28 3.92
CA LEU A 171 -10.04 26.89 3.15
C LEU A 171 -9.88 27.83 1.97
N VAL A 172 -8.64 28.26 1.73
CA VAL A 172 -8.28 29.16 0.63
C VAL A 172 -8.34 28.46 -0.74
N ASP A 173 -8.23 27.13 -0.76
CA ASP A 173 -8.20 26.32 -1.98
C ASP A 173 -9.08 25.07 -1.86
N SER A 174 -9.52 24.56 -3.01
CA SER A 174 -10.33 23.34 -3.14
C SER A 174 -9.49 22.07 -3.31
N VAL A 175 -8.20 22.11 -2.96
CA VAL A 175 -7.24 21.01 -3.13
C VAL A 175 -7.47 19.86 -2.12
N CYS A 176 -8.19 20.14 -1.02
CA CYS A 176 -8.70 19.19 -0.03
C CYS A 176 -7.69 18.09 0.37
N ALA A 177 -6.61 18.47 1.05
CA ALA A 177 -5.69 17.51 1.68
C ALA A 177 -6.29 16.97 3.00
N VAL A 178 -5.80 15.83 3.50
CA VAL A 178 -6.31 15.22 4.76
C VAL A 178 -6.30 16.22 5.91
N LEU A 179 -5.17 16.85 6.23
CA LEU A 179 -5.06 17.83 7.34
C LEU A 179 -6.04 19.00 7.18
N LYS A 180 -6.23 19.48 5.94
CA LYS A 180 -7.17 20.57 5.63
C LYS A 180 -8.62 20.13 5.77
N SER A 181 -8.93 18.87 5.43
CA SER A 181 -10.30 18.35 5.38
C SER A 181 -10.80 17.86 6.74
N THR A 182 -9.92 17.31 7.58
CA THR A 182 -10.26 16.78 8.92
C THR A 182 -9.93 17.75 10.06
N GLY A 183 -9.17 18.81 9.77
CA GLY A 183 -8.61 19.71 10.76
C GLY A 183 -7.24 19.28 11.28
N ILE A 184 -6.47 20.26 11.74
CA ILE A 184 -5.06 20.10 12.15
C ILE A 184 -4.92 19.14 13.34
N ILE A 185 -5.85 19.18 14.30
CA ILE A 185 -5.80 18.35 15.51
C ILE A 185 -5.96 16.88 15.15
N TYR A 186 -7.06 16.52 14.48
CA TYR A 186 -7.28 15.14 14.02
C TYR A 186 -6.16 14.69 13.09
N GLY A 187 -5.77 15.53 12.12
CA GLY A 187 -4.68 15.22 11.20
C GLY A 187 -3.38 14.87 11.94
N THR A 188 -3.01 15.68 12.93
CA THR A 188 -1.80 15.43 13.73
C THR A 188 -1.90 14.11 14.49
N ILE A 189 -3.04 13.82 15.14
CA ILE A 189 -3.26 12.55 15.85
C ILE A 189 -3.20 11.36 14.89
N HIS A 190 -3.86 11.46 13.73
CA HIS A 190 -3.90 10.42 12.71
C HIS A 190 -2.49 10.07 12.18
N TYR A 191 -1.71 11.07 11.74
CA TYR A 191 -0.36 10.81 11.24
C TYR A 191 0.61 10.38 12.36
N SER A 192 0.47 10.90 13.58
CA SER A 192 1.27 10.46 14.74
C SER A 192 0.99 9.01 15.10
N LEU A 193 -0.28 8.60 15.06
CA LEU A 193 -0.69 7.22 15.28
C LEU A 193 -0.09 6.28 14.22
N ILE A 194 -0.13 6.67 12.94
CA ILE A 194 0.48 5.89 11.85
C ILE A 194 1.99 5.70 12.11
N ILE A 195 2.70 6.79 12.42
CA ILE A 195 4.14 6.76 12.72
C ILE A 195 4.42 5.83 13.91
N LEU A 196 3.68 5.98 15.00
CA LEU A 196 3.84 5.18 16.22
C LEU A 196 3.60 3.69 15.95
N VAL A 197 2.52 3.36 15.21
CA VAL A 197 2.17 1.98 14.86
C VAL A 197 3.27 1.34 14.00
N TYR A 198 3.81 2.05 13.01
CA TYR A 198 4.94 1.55 12.22
C TYR A 198 6.21 1.38 13.06
N ALA A 199 6.52 2.32 13.96
CA ALA A 199 7.68 2.23 14.84
C ALA A 199 7.59 1.02 15.79
N ILE A 200 6.42 0.81 16.41
CA ILE A 200 6.15 -0.36 17.26
C ILE A 200 6.28 -1.65 16.45
N SER A 201 5.68 -1.70 15.26
CA SER A 201 5.75 -2.86 14.37
C SER A 201 7.20 -3.21 14.01
N PHE A 202 8.01 -2.20 13.69
CA PHE A 202 9.43 -2.37 13.38
C PHE A 202 10.22 -2.86 14.60
N ALA A 203 10.01 -2.26 15.78
CA ALA A 203 10.68 -2.68 17.01
C ALA A 203 10.35 -4.14 17.38
N LEU A 204 9.08 -4.54 17.27
CA LEU A 204 8.64 -5.92 17.49
C LEU A 204 9.31 -6.90 16.52
N LEU A 205 9.38 -6.58 15.23
CA LEU A 205 10.03 -7.42 14.23
C LEU A 205 11.54 -7.49 14.41
N LEU A 206 12.17 -6.39 14.83
CA LEU A 206 13.60 -6.36 15.17
C LEU A 206 13.88 -7.27 16.36
N TYR A 207 13.08 -7.17 17.42
CA TYR A 207 13.16 -8.06 18.57
C TYR A 207 12.99 -9.53 18.17
N VAL A 208 11.99 -9.84 17.33
CA VAL A 208 11.77 -11.18 16.79
C VAL A 208 12.98 -11.69 16.02
N LEU A 209 13.63 -10.85 15.21
CA LEU A 209 14.84 -11.25 14.49
C LEU A 209 16.02 -11.52 15.41
N VAL A 210 16.23 -10.69 16.44
CA VAL A 210 17.31 -10.89 17.41
C VAL A 210 17.15 -12.24 18.11
N ILE A 211 15.96 -12.53 18.65
CA ILE A 211 15.68 -13.81 19.29
C ILE A 211 15.81 -14.98 18.31
N THR A 212 15.30 -14.82 17.09
CA THR A 212 15.37 -15.89 16.08
C THR A 212 16.81 -16.20 15.65
N ARG A 213 17.73 -15.24 15.74
CA ARG A 213 19.17 -15.47 15.52
C ARG A 213 19.81 -16.26 16.67
N GLN A 214 19.42 -15.97 17.90
CA GLN A 214 19.95 -16.63 19.10
C GLN A 214 19.48 -18.08 19.25
N CYS A 215 18.24 -18.40 18.84
CA CYS A 215 17.75 -19.78 18.87
C CYS A 215 18.34 -20.62 17.72
N GLN A 216 19.41 -21.38 18.01
CA GLN A 216 19.90 -22.44 17.13
C GLN A 216 18.87 -23.58 17.10
N GLY A 217 18.19 -23.79 15.96
CA GLY A 217 17.16 -24.84 15.80
C GLY A 217 15.90 -24.41 15.06
N LYS A 218 15.67 -23.11 14.84
CA LYS A 218 14.52 -22.65 14.04
C LYS A 218 14.75 -22.87 12.55
N THR A 219 13.75 -23.44 11.87
CA THR A 219 13.81 -23.82 10.44
C THR A 219 14.09 -22.61 9.53
N VAL A 220 14.87 -22.84 8.47
CA VAL A 220 15.32 -21.82 7.50
C VAL A 220 14.16 -20.99 6.93
N ILE A 221 13.00 -21.63 6.75
CA ILE A 221 11.77 -21.01 6.24
C ILE A 221 11.28 -19.87 7.14
N TYR A 222 11.32 -20.04 8.48
CA TYR A 222 10.88 -18.99 9.41
C TYR A 222 11.84 -17.81 9.43
N LYS A 223 13.15 -18.08 9.38
CA LYS A 223 14.19 -17.03 9.28
C LYS A 223 13.98 -16.18 8.03
N ARG A 224 13.68 -16.80 6.89
CA ARG A 224 13.38 -16.09 5.63
C ARG A 224 12.10 -15.26 5.74
N ARG A 225 11.02 -15.84 6.27
CA ARG A 225 9.74 -15.11 6.48
C ARG A 225 9.93 -13.86 7.32
N ASN A 226 10.63 -13.96 8.46
CA ASN A 226 10.81 -12.81 9.36
C ASN A 226 11.69 -11.72 8.74
N ARG A 227 12.69 -12.07 7.91
CA ARG A 227 13.45 -11.08 7.13
C ARG A 227 12.59 -10.33 6.12
N ILE A 228 11.71 -11.04 5.41
CA ILE A 228 10.78 -10.42 4.45
C ILE A 228 9.88 -9.42 5.18
N LEU A 229 9.30 -9.83 6.31
CA LEU A 229 8.46 -8.94 7.13
C LEU A 229 9.24 -7.70 7.58
N MET A 230 10.46 -7.86 8.07
CA MET A 230 11.30 -6.71 8.44
C MET A 230 11.59 -5.79 7.26
N LEU A 231 11.88 -6.32 6.06
CA LEU A 231 12.11 -5.48 4.88
C LEU A 231 10.85 -4.70 4.49
N ILE A 232 9.68 -5.34 4.51
CA ILE A 232 8.40 -4.68 4.22
C ILE A 232 8.12 -3.59 5.26
N THR A 233 8.22 -3.89 6.55
CA THR A 233 7.92 -2.91 7.61
C THR A 233 9.00 -1.82 7.69
N GLY A 234 10.27 -2.15 7.48
CA GLY A 234 11.38 -1.19 7.47
C GLY A 234 11.30 -0.21 6.30
N THR A 235 10.99 -0.70 5.09
CA THR A 235 10.70 0.20 3.96
C THR A 235 9.47 1.06 4.24
N SER A 236 8.42 0.49 4.84
CA SER A 236 7.24 1.28 5.25
C SER A 236 7.57 2.39 6.23
N LEU A 237 8.46 2.15 7.20
CA LEU A 237 8.91 3.18 8.14
C LEU A 237 9.61 4.35 7.41
N VAL A 238 10.52 4.04 6.49
CA VAL A 238 11.26 5.07 5.73
C VAL A 238 10.36 5.83 4.77
N PHE A 239 9.52 5.13 4.01
CA PHE A 239 8.74 5.73 2.92
C PHE A 239 7.36 6.25 3.36
N VAL A 240 6.89 5.95 4.57
CA VAL A 240 5.58 6.42 5.08
C VAL A 240 5.74 7.28 6.33
N ALA A 241 6.49 6.82 7.34
CA ALA A 241 6.59 7.54 8.61
C ALA A 241 7.40 8.84 8.46
N LEU A 242 8.49 8.83 7.69
CA LEU A 242 9.29 10.04 7.44
C LEU A 242 8.47 11.11 6.67
N PRO A 243 7.80 10.80 5.55
CA PRO A 243 6.83 11.71 4.93
C PRO A 243 5.79 12.26 5.89
N SER A 244 5.18 11.39 6.70
CA SER A 244 4.15 11.78 7.67
C SER A 244 4.68 12.79 8.69
N PHE A 245 5.92 12.62 9.17
CA PHE A 245 6.56 13.56 10.08
C PHE A 245 6.76 14.93 9.43
N ILE A 246 7.28 14.95 8.20
CA ILE A 246 7.48 16.20 7.45
C ILE A 246 6.14 16.93 7.22
N LEU A 247 5.06 16.20 6.95
CA LEU A 247 3.73 16.78 6.75
C LEU A 247 3.19 17.43 8.02
N ILE A 248 3.35 16.79 9.18
CA ILE A 248 3.00 17.38 10.49
C ILE A 248 3.81 18.66 10.70
N PHE A 249 5.14 18.58 10.62
CA PHE A 249 6.02 19.74 10.89
C PHE A 249 5.75 20.92 9.97
N ASN A 250 5.42 20.64 8.71
CA ASN A 250 5.05 21.66 7.76
C ASN A 250 3.72 22.35 8.14
N GLU A 251 2.72 21.59 8.61
CA GLU A 251 1.44 22.18 9.00
C GLU A 251 1.54 23.01 10.28
N TRP A 252 2.36 22.56 11.24
CA TRP A 252 2.67 23.31 12.46
C TRP A 252 3.58 24.51 12.22
N ARG A 253 3.92 24.82 10.95
CA ARG A 253 4.79 25.93 10.53
C ARG A 253 6.21 25.89 11.12
N VAL A 254 6.64 24.73 11.63
CA VAL A 254 8.01 24.50 12.11
C VAL A 254 8.98 24.41 10.94
N LEU A 255 8.52 23.85 9.82
CA LEU A 255 9.30 23.65 8.59
C LEU A 255 8.52 24.20 7.40
N ARG A 256 9.16 24.94 6.49
CA ARG A 256 8.49 25.46 5.28
C ARG A 256 8.92 24.64 4.06
N VAL A 257 8.05 23.74 3.61
CA VAL A 257 8.30 22.88 2.46
C VAL A 257 7.47 23.34 1.27
N SER A 258 8.12 23.47 0.11
CA SER A 258 7.46 23.86 -1.14
C SER A 258 6.32 22.88 -1.50
N SER A 259 5.32 23.38 -2.23
CA SER A 259 4.16 22.58 -2.64
C SER A 259 4.55 21.38 -3.52
N LEU A 260 5.59 21.53 -4.35
CA LEU A 260 6.15 20.49 -5.21
C LEU A 260 6.82 19.39 -4.38
N ILE A 261 7.73 19.75 -3.47
CA ILE A 261 8.44 18.79 -2.62
C ILE A 261 7.43 18.01 -1.78
N ARG A 262 6.41 18.68 -1.25
CA ARG A 262 5.32 18.01 -0.53
C ARG A 262 4.61 16.98 -1.40
N GLY A 263 4.36 17.30 -2.67
CA GLY A 263 3.81 16.35 -3.65
C GLY A 263 4.69 15.13 -3.84
N ILE A 264 6.00 15.33 -4.04
CA ILE A 264 6.98 14.24 -4.18
C ILE A 264 7.03 13.37 -2.92
N ILE A 265 7.01 13.98 -1.74
CA ILE A 265 6.97 13.29 -0.44
C ILE A 265 5.72 12.40 -0.34
N TYR A 266 4.55 12.86 -0.80
CA TYR A 266 3.37 11.99 -0.89
C TYR A 266 3.60 10.83 -1.87
N CYS A 267 4.21 11.05 -3.03
CA CYS A 267 4.48 9.97 -3.99
C CYS A 267 5.37 8.84 -3.43
N LEU A 268 6.18 9.10 -2.39
CA LEU A 268 6.98 8.06 -1.72
C LEU A 268 6.10 6.96 -1.11
N ASP A 269 4.91 7.31 -0.61
CA ASP A 269 3.95 6.35 -0.07
C ASP A 269 3.38 5.44 -1.16
N ALA A 270 3.00 6.02 -2.30
CA ALA A 270 2.56 5.26 -3.47
C ALA A 270 3.69 4.38 -4.07
N LEU A 271 4.93 4.88 -4.08
CA LEU A 271 6.09 4.09 -4.51
C LEU A 271 6.30 2.88 -3.60
N ARG A 272 6.21 3.07 -2.28
CA ARG A 272 6.32 1.98 -1.30
C ARG A 272 5.27 0.89 -1.53
N SER A 273 4.06 1.28 -1.95
CA SER A 273 3.01 0.35 -2.36
C SER A 273 3.46 -0.58 -3.49
N ALA A 274 4.11 -0.03 -4.52
CA ALA A 274 4.61 -0.78 -5.67
C ALA A 274 5.81 -1.67 -5.33
N LEU A 275 6.68 -1.26 -4.40
CA LEU A 275 7.86 -2.01 -3.98
C LEU A 275 7.55 -3.35 -3.31
N ASN A 276 6.33 -3.54 -2.79
CA ASN A 276 5.94 -4.82 -2.20
C ASN A 276 5.94 -5.98 -3.23
N LEU A 277 5.57 -5.72 -4.49
CA LEU A 277 5.54 -6.77 -5.52
C LEU A 277 6.93 -7.34 -5.82
N PRO A 278 7.98 -6.54 -6.13
CA PRO A 278 9.35 -7.03 -6.25
C PRO A 278 9.82 -7.81 -5.02
N VAL A 279 9.49 -7.35 -3.81
CA VAL A 279 9.86 -8.04 -2.56
C VAL A 279 9.22 -9.44 -2.50
N TYR A 280 7.93 -9.57 -2.85
CA TYR A 280 7.26 -10.87 -2.91
C TYR A 280 7.85 -11.79 -3.99
N VAL A 281 8.13 -11.26 -5.18
CA VAL A 281 8.72 -12.00 -6.29
C VAL A 281 10.11 -12.50 -5.92
N MET A 282 11.02 -11.62 -5.47
CA MET A 282 12.40 -12.02 -5.16
C MET A 282 12.47 -12.99 -3.98
N LEU A 283 11.68 -12.75 -2.94
CA LEU A 283 11.87 -13.43 -1.67
C LEU A 283 10.92 -14.62 -1.44
N ARG A 284 9.95 -14.91 -2.32
CA ARG A 284 9.03 -16.06 -2.14
C ARG A 284 8.89 -16.92 -3.40
N SER A 285 9.43 -18.14 -3.34
CA SER A 285 9.35 -19.14 -4.42
C SER A 285 7.92 -19.51 -4.80
N ASP A 286 7.04 -19.71 -3.81
CA ASP A 286 5.67 -20.16 -4.05
C ASP A 286 4.86 -19.09 -4.80
N PHE A 287 5.11 -17.83 -4.47
CA PHE A 287 4.49 -16.68 -5.14
C PHE A 287 4.96 -16.59 -6.60
N ARG A 288 6.28 -16.73 -6.84
CA ARG A 288 6.83 -16.77 -8.21
C ARG A 288 6.24 -17.90 -9.04
N TYR A 289 6.13 -19.10 -8.47
CA TYR A 289 5.57 -20.23 -9.16
C TYR A 289 4.12 -19.97 -9.60
N GLN A 290 3.29 -19.41 -8.71
CA GLN A 290 1.92 -19.05 -9.06
C GLN A 290 1.82 -17.89 -10.06
N LEU A 291 2.71 -16.90 -9.97
CA LEU A 291 2.75 -15.79 -10.94
C LEU A 291 3.13 -16.28 -12.35
N MET A 292 4.04 -17.25 -12.47
CA MET A 292 4.48 -17.79 -13.77
C MET A 292 3.50 -18.80 -14.37
N LYS A 293 2.61 -19.39 -13.55
CA LYS A 293 1.62 -20.38 -14.00
C LYS A 293 0.73 -19.87 -15.15
N PRO A 294 0.06 -18.70 -15.07
CA PRO A 294 -0.73 -18.18 -16.18
C PRO A 294 0.12 -17.81 -17.39
N LEU A 295 1.34 -17.29 -17.21
CA LEU A 295 2.25 -16.97 -18.31
C LEU A 295 2.63 -18.22 -19.11
N ASN A 296 2.90 -19.34 -18.42
CA ASN A 296 3.19 -20.62 -19.07
C ASN A 296 1.98 -21.22 -19.81
N ILE A 297 0.75 -20.96 -19.35
CA ILE A 297 -0.47 -21.38 -20.05
C ILE A 297 -0.63 -20.57 -21.34
N ILE A 298 -0.41 -19.26 -21.28
CA ILE A 298 -0.46 -18.38 -22.46
C ILE A 298 0.61 -18.79 -23.47
N LEU A 299 1.88 -18.97 -23.03
CA LEU A 299 2.99 -19.39 -23.89
C LEU A 299 2.78 -20.76 -24.54
N ARG A 300 2.10 -21.70 -23.87
CA ARG A 300 1.73 -23.00 -24.46
C ARG A 300 0.59 -22.93 -25.46
N HIS A 301 -0.24 -21.89 -25.41
CA HIS A 301 -1.29 -21.65 -26.40
C HIS A 301 -0.76 -20.91 -27.63
N THR A 302 0.31 -20.12 -27.51
CA THR A 302 0.93 -19.42 -28.64
C THR A 302 1.95 -20.23 -29.43
N THR A 303 2.42 -21.37 -28.91
CA THR A 303 3.16 -22.33 -29.75
C THR A 303 2.15 -23.11 -30.61
N PRO A 304 2.08 -22.88 -31.94
CA PRO A 304 1.29 -23.74 -32.80
C PRO A 304 1.78 -25.17 -32.60
N LYS A 305 0.86 -26.12 -32.44
CA LYS A 305 1.16 -27.53 -32.60
C LYS A 305 1.77 -27.68 -34.00
N THR A 306 3.09 -27.65 -34.11
CA THR A 306 3.78 -28.21 -35.25
C THR A 306 3.33 -29.66 -35.28
N ASN A 307 2.46 -29.97 -36.24
CA ASN A 307 2.02 -31.31 -36.53
C ASN A 307 3.29 -32.16 -36.60
N LYS A 308 3.46 -33.03 -35.59
CA LYS A 308 4.34 -34.18 -35.76
C LYS A 308 3.72 -34.97 -36.91
N ILE A 309 4.27 -34.76 -38.11
CA ILE A 309 4.15 -35.71 -39.20
C ILE A 309 4.68 -37.01 -38.61
N THR A 310 3.75 -37.88 -38.25
CA THR A 310 4.03 -39.26 -37.92
C THR A 310 4.48 -39.89 -39.23
N PRO A 311 5.72 -40.38 -39.36
CA PRO A 311 6.05 -41.22 -40.50
C PRO A 311 5.20 -42.48 -40.37
N PHE A 312 4.20 -42.55 -41.23
CA PHE A 312 3.37 -43.71 -41.48
C PHE A 312 4.25 -44.74 -42.18
N PHE A 313 4.91 -45.61 -41.41
CA PHE A 313 5.39 -46.89 -41.92
C PHE A 313 5.08 -47.99 -40.91
N THR A 314 3.95 -48.63 -41.20
CA THR A 314 3.46 -49.90 -40.71
C THR A 314 4.38 -51.07 -41.06
N MET A 315 4.57 -51.94 -40.06
CA MET A 315 4.55 -53.41 -40.09
C MET A 315 5.52 -54.20 -40.98
N ALA A 316 6.43 -54.93 -40.30
CA ALA A 316 6.64 -56.40 -40.34
C ALA A 316 7.86 -56.69 -39.43
N SER A 317 8.00 -57.74 -38.63
CA SER A 317 7.39 -59.07 -38.60
C SER A 317 7.32 -59.59 -37.17
N ALA A 318 6.25 -60.33 -36.86
CA ALA A 318 6.23 -61.30 -35.77
C ALA A 318 7.02 -62.57 -36.16
N SER A 319 7.84 -63.09 -35.25
CA SER A 319 8.25 -64.50 -35.16
C SER A 319 8.76 -64.74 -33.73
N ARG A 320 8.04 -65.52 -32.91
CA ARG A 320 8.43 -66.86 -32.38
C ARG A 320 9.75 -66.86 -31.60
N ALA A 321 9.95 -67.51 -30.46
CA ALA A 321 9.24 -68.53 -29.68
C ALA A 321 9.96 -68.66 -28.31
N PHE A 322 9.34 -69.39 -27.36
CA PHE A 322 9.93 -70.28 -26.34
C PHE A 322 11.45 -70.17 -26.07
N VAL A 323 11.95 -69.96 -24.85
CA VAL A 323 11.77 -70.72 -23.59
C VAL A 323 12.06 -69.78 -22.42
#